data_AF-A0A832A3F9-F1
#
_entry.id   AF-A0A832A3F9-F1
#
_cell.length_a   1.000
_cell.length_b   1.000
_cell.length_c   1.000
_cell.angle_alpha   90.00
_cell.angle_beta   90.00
_cell.angle_gamma   90.00
#
_symmetry.space_group_name_H-M   'P 1'
#
loop_
_entity.id
_entity.type
_entity.pdbx_description
1 polymer ?
#
loop_
_entity_poly.entity_id
_entity_poly.type
_entity_poly.pdbx_seq_one_letter_code
_entity_poly.pdbx_strand_id
1 'polypeptide(L)'
;MPSSTEERISRTVHIEGLDSRFLFGQNDIFLRLIEKAFSPVIVARGDKIIIEGKPEEVEQVVGLFKDLTARLSQGAFITEQYLNYAIEMVKEEGGGPAELMAIQSGNNTGFKATVKPKTVGQKH
;
A
#
# COMPACT_ATOMS: atom_id res chain seq x y z
N MET A 1 -18.82 3.51 28.49
CA MET A 1 -18.10 3.53 27.19
C MET A 1 -18.05 2.10 26.71
N PRO A 2 -18.88 1.65 25.76
CA PRO A 2 -18.80 0.27 25.29
C PRO A 2 -17.55 0.13 24.41
N SER A 3 -16.83 -0.96 24.66
CA SER A 3 -15.62 -1.40 24.00
C SER A 3 -15.69 -1.21 22.49
N SER A 4 -14.66 -0.56 21.94
CA SER A 4 -14.38 -0.57 20.51
C SER A 4 -14.19 -2.04 20.12
N THR A 5 -15.24 -2.65 19.57
CA THR A 5 -15.19 -3.99 18.98
C THR A 5 -14.02 -3.97 18.01
N GLU A 6 -13.02 -4.81 18.27
CA GLU A 6 -11.85 -4.93 17.41
C GLU A 6 -12.27 -5.72 16.17
N GLU A 7 -13.04 -5.06 15.30
CA GLU A 7 -13.49 -5.61 14.04
C GLU A 7 -12.24 -5.83 13.20
N ARG A 8 -11.93 -7.10 12.92
CA ARG A 8 -10.80 -7.47 12.08
C ARG A 8 -11.36 -7.95 10.75
N ILE A 9 -10.83 -7.43 9.66
CA ILE A 9 -11.16 -7.87 8.32
C ILE A 9 -9.98 -8.60 7.72
N SER A 10 -10.27 -9.49 6.77
CA SER A 10 -9.26 -10.12 5.92
C SER A 10 -9.48 -9.68 4.47
N ARG A 11 -8.38 -9.36 3.78
CA ARG A 11 -8.35 -9.02 2.36
C ARG A 11 -7.33 -9.90 1.67
N THR A 12 -7.65 -10.33 0.45
CA THR A 12 -6.72 -11.06 -0.40
C THR A 12 -6.35 -10.19 -1.59
N VAL A 13 -5.05 -10.10 -1.87
CA VAL A 13 -4.46 -9.44 -3.04
C VAL A 13 -3.80 -10.51 -3.90
N HIS A 14 -4.09 -10.49 -5.20
CA HIS A 14 -3.48 -11.39 -6.17
C HIS A 14 -2.37 -10.66 -6.92
N ILE A 15 -1.22 -11.33 -7.05
CA ILE A 15 -0.04 -10.85 -7.77
C ILE A 15 0.20 -11.76 -8.97
N GLU A 16 -0.74 -11.75 -9.92
CA GLU A 16 -0.66 -12.55 -11.13
C GLU A 16 0.50 -12.07 -12.02
N GLY A 17 1.36 -12.99 -12.43
CA GLY A 17 2.46 -12.70 -13.37
C GLY A 17 3.65 -11.94 -12.77
N LEU A 18 3.67 -11.68 -11.46
CA LEU A 18 4.79 -11.04 -10.77
C LEU A 18 5.53 -12.03 -9.87
N ASP A 19 6.85 -11.90 -9.83
CA ASP A 19 7.69 -12.66 -8.91
C ASP A 19 7.56 -12.09 -7.49
N SER A 20 6.96 -12.85 -6.59
CA SER A 20 6.69 -12.44 -5.21
C SER A 20 7.96 -12.04 -4.44
N ARG A 21 9.13 -12.56 -4.84
CA ARG A 21 10.44 -12.20 -4.30
C ARG A 21 10.77 -10.70 -4.45
N PHE A 22 10.38 -10.08 -5.56
CA PHE A 22 10.61 -8.66 -5.78
C PHE A 22 9.70 -7.79 -4.91
N LEU A 23 8.53 -8.32 -4.53
CA LEU A 23 7.54 -7.63 -3.73
C LEU A 23 7.80 -7.74 -2.23
N PHE A 24 8.31 -8.88 -1.76
CA PHE A 24 8.64 -9.10 -0.33
C PHE A 24 10.07 -8.65 0.02
N GLY A 25 10.90 -8.45 -0.99
CA GLY A 25 12.32 -8.14 -0.81
C GLY A 25 13.10 -9.35 -0.33
N GLN A 26 14.42 -9.17 -0.24
CA GLN A 26 15.30 -10.25 0.20
C GLN A 26 15.09 -10.56 1.69
N ASN A 27 14.91 -11.84 2.03
CA ASN A 27 14.60 -12.29 3.40
C ASN A 27 13.36 -11.62 4.01
N ASP A 28 12.35 -11.33 3.19
CA ASP A 28 11.08 -10.75 3.64
C ASP A 28 11.23 -9.38 4.34
N ILE A 29 12.31 -8.65 4.01
CA ILE A 29 12.63 -7.38 4.67
C ILE A 29 11.53 -6.33 4.46
N PHE A 30 10.87 -6.31 3.29
CA PHE A 30 9.78 -5.39 3.04
C PHE A 30 8.54 -5.74 3.85
N LEU A 31 8.23 -7.04 3.98
CA LEU A 31 7.13 -7.48 4.84
C LEU A 31 7.35 -7.03 6.29
N ARG A 32 8.55 -7.24 6.84
CA ARG A 32 8.89 -6.78 8.20
C ARG A 32 8.75 -5.27 8.38
N LEU A 33 9.11 -4.48 7.38
CA LEU A 33 8.96 -3.02 7.43
C LEU A 33 7.48 -2.62 7.46
N ILE A 34 6.65 -3.26 6.64
CA ILE A 34 5.20 -3.02 6.58
C ILE A 34 4.54 -3.45 7.90
N GLU A 35 4.86 -4.65 8.40
CA GLU A 35 4.37 -5.15 9.69
C GLU A 35 4.74 -4.23 10.84
N LYS A 36 5.96 -3.68 10.86
CA LYS A 36 6.39 -2.72 11.87
C LYS A 36 5.63 -1.39 11.79
N ALA A 37 5.20 -0.97 10.60
CA ALA A 37 4.52 0.29 10.39
C ALA A 37 3.02 0.26 10.74
N PHE A 38 2.34 -0.86 10.46
CA PHE A 38 0.87 -0.98 10.50
C PHE A 38 0.37 -2.12 11.43
N SER A 39 1.25 -3.02 11.88
CA SER A 39 0.90 -4.25 12.63
C SER A 39 -0.18 -5.16 12.00
N PRO A 40 -0.31 -5.32 10.67
CA PRO A 40 -1.19 -6.33 10.07
C PRO A 40 -0.58 -7.73 10.22
N VAL A 41 -1.43 -8.75 10.07
CA VAL A 41 -1.00 -10.11 9.80
C VAL A 41 -0.94 -10.28 8.28
N ILE A 42 0.24 -10.56 7.73
CA ILE A 42 0.43 -10.75 6.29
C ILE A 42 0.84 -12.21 6.03
N VAL A 43 0.08 -12.88 5.15
CA VAL A 43 0.33 -14.28 4.78
C VAL A 43 0.46 -14.36 3.26
N ALA A 44 1.69 -14.54 2.78
CA ALA A 44 1.97 -14.78 1.37
C ALA A 44 1.96 -16.28 1.05
N ARG A 45 1.18 -16.69 0.04
CA ARG A 45 1.15 -18.08 -0.46
C ARG A 45 1.07 -18.10 -1.98
N GLY A 46 2.16 -18.45 -2.64
CA GLY A 46 2.21 -18.51 -4.10
C GLY A 46 1.99 -17.12 -4.71
N ASP A 47 0.89 -16.97 -5.45
CA ASP A 47 0.46 -15.73 -6.13
C ASP A 47 -0.51 -14.88 -5.31
N LYS A 48 -0.86 -15.27 -4.08
CA LYS A 48 -1.82 -14.55 -3.25
C LYS A 48 -1.23 -14.09 -1.93
N ILE A 49 -1.63 -12.90 -1.51
CA ILE A 49 -1.24 -12.25 -0.26
C ILE A 49 -2.51 -12.00 0.52
N ILE A 50 -2.60 -12.58 1.70
CA ILE A 50 -3.73 -12.42 2.61
C ILE A 50 -3.29 -11.45 3.70
N ILE A 51 -4.09 -10.42 3.94
CA ILE A 51 -3.82 -9.34 4.89
C ILE A 51 -4.97 -9.32 5.88
N GLU A 52 -4.68 -9.46 7.17
CA GLU A 52 -5.69 -9.52 8.23
C GLU A 52 -5.35 -8.53 9.34
N GLY A 53 -6.33 -7.74 9.77
CA GLY A 53 -6.08 -6.65 10.72
C GLY A 53 -7.28 -5.74 10.88
N LYS A 54 -7.04 -4.56 11.43
CA LYS A 54 -8.08 -3.51 11.53
C LYS A 54 -8.45 -3.01 10.12
N PRO A 55 -9.69 -2.54 9.89
CA PRO A 55 -10.15 -2.15 8.56
C PRO A 55 -9.25 -1.11 7.91
N GLU A 56 -8.90 -0.07 8.66
CA GLU A 56 -8.02 1.02 8.21
C GLU A 56 -6.62 0.53 7.83
N GLU A 57 -5.99 -0.27 8.70
CA GLU A 57 -4.65 -0.84 8.46
C GLU A 57 -4.64 -1.78 7.25
N VAL A 58 -5.69 -2.61 7.12
CA VAL A 58 -5.83 -3.54 5.99
C VAL A 58 -5.99 -2.77 4.69
N GLU A 59 -6.82 -1.73 4.66
CA GLU A 59 -6.99 -0.89 3.46
C GLU A 59 -5.68 -0.18 3.06
N GLN A 60 -4.95 0.36 4.04
CA GLN A 60 -3.63 0.95 3.82
C GLN A 60 -2.64 -0.05 3.22
N VAL A 61 -2.49 -1.22 3.84
CA VAL A 61 -1.55 -2.25 3.39
C VAL A 61 -1.94 -2.79 2.01
N VAL A 62 -3.24 -2.93 1.71
CA VAL A 62 -3.73 -3.28 0.37
C VAL A 62 -3.35 -2.21 -0.66
N GLY A 63 -3.52 -0.92 -0.33
CA GLY A 63 -3.10 0.19 -1.19
C GLY A 63 -1.60 0.18 -1.46
N LEU A 64 -0.80 -0.10 -0.43
CA LEU A 64 0.64 -0.25 -0.56
C LEU A 64 1.02 -1.41 -1.50
N PHE A 65 0.41 -2.60 -1.36
CA PHE A 65 0.73 -3.71 -2.24
C PHE A 65 0.32 -3.46 -3.70
N LYS A 66 -0.79 -2.77 -3.93
CA LYS A 66 -1.19 -2.34 -5.28
C LYS A 66 -0.16 -1.41 -5.90
N ASP A 67 0.33 -0.46 -5.13
CA ASP A 67 1.38 0.47 -5.56
C ASP A 67 2.66 -0.25 -5.98
N LEU A 68 3.14 -1.13 -5.10
CA LEU A 68 4.34 -1.94 -5.34
C LEU A 68 4.17 -2.83 -6.58
N THR A 69 2.99 -3.44 -6.74
CA THR A 69 2.62 -4.25 -7.91
C THR A 69 2.64 -3.41 -9.19
N ALA A 70 2.05 -2.20 -9.16
CA ALA A 70 2.03 -1.30 -10.31
C ALA A 70 3.44 -0.87 -10.72
N ARG A 71 4.31 -0.58 -9.74
CA ARG A 71 5.71 -0.23 -9.98
C ARG A 71 6.49 -1.38 -10.62
N LEU A 72 6.33 -2.60 -10.12
CA LEU A 72 6.95 -3.79 -10.70
C LEU A 72 6.43 -4.07 -12.12
N SER A 73 5.14 -3.86 -12.36
CA SER A 73 4.52 -4.00 -13.68
C SER A 73 5.08 -2.99 -14.70
N GLN A 74 5.49 -1.80 -14.24
CA GLN A 74 6.21 -0.82 -15.07
C GLN A 74 7.70 -1.16 -15.28
N GLY A 75 8.18 -2.29 -14.76
CA GLY A 75 9.58 -2.70 -14.85
C GLY A 75 10.51 -1.94 -13.91
N ALA A 76 9.97 -1.21 -12.93
CA ALA A 76 10.75 -0.50 -11.93
C ALA A 76 10.96 -1.36 -10.67
N PHE A 77 12.14 -1.26 -10.07
CA PHE A 77 12.47 -1.99 -8.84
C PHE A 77 11.92 -1.29 -7.60
N ILE A 78 11.63 -2.10 -6.58
CA ILE A 78 11.27 -1.63 -5.23
C ILE A 78 12.57 -1.56 -4.41
N THR A 79 12.83 -0.40 -3.81
CA THR A 79 13.94 -0.19 -2.88
C THR A 79 13.38 0.08 -1.48
N GLU A 80 14.19 -0.10 -0.44
CA GLU A 80 13.80 0.25 0.93
C GLU A 80 13.40 1.73 1.04
N GLN A 81 14.12 2.63 0.38
CA GLN A 81 13.80 4.06 0.35
C GLN A 81 12.42 4.31 -0.27
N TYR A 82 12.11 3.66 -1.40
CA TYR A 82 10.80 3.77 -2.02
C TYR A 82 9.69 3.21 -1.13
N LEU A 83 9.95 2.06 -0.49
CA LEU A 83 8.99 1.44 0.41
C LEU A 83 8.65 2.35 1.60
N ASN A 84 9.66 2.93 2.26
CA ASN A 84 9.43 3.86 3.37
C ASN A 84 8.60 5.07 2.92
N TYR A 85 8.93 5.66 1.77
CA TYR A 85 8.16 6.78 1.20
C TYR A 85 6.71 6.39 0.89
N ALA A 86 6.49 5.21 0.30
CA ALA A 86 5.15 4.71 0.02
C ALA A 86 4.35 4.42 1.30
N ILE A 87 4.99 3.90 2.36
CA ILE A 87 4.38 3.70 3.68
C ILE A 87 3.90 5.03 4.27
N GLU A 88 4.75 6.07 4.25
CA GLU A 88 4.39 7.40 4.76
C GLU A 88 3.22 8.00 3.97
N MET A 89 3.25 7.94 2.64
CA MET A 89 2.16 8.43 1.80
C MET A 89 0.84 7.71 2.06
N VAL A 90 0.86 6.37 2.12
CA VAL A 90 -0.36 5.58 2.38
C VAL A 90 -0.95 5.91 3.75
N LYS A 91 -0.11 6.24 4.74
CA LYS A 91 -0.56 6.71 6.06
C LYS A 91 -1.22 8.08 6.01
N GLU A 92 -0.68 9.01 5.23
CA GLU A 92 -1.19 10.40 5.17
C GLU A 92 -2.36 10.57 4.20
N GLU A 93 -2.33 9.89 3.05
CA GLU A 93 -3.21 10.15 1.90
C GLU A 93 -4.09 8.94 1.52
N GLY A 94 -3.85 7.76 2.11
CA GLY A 94 -4.63 6.54 1.85
C GLY A 94 -4.33 5.84 0.52
N GLY A 95 -3.30 6.28 -0.22
CA GLY A 95 -2.89 5.72 -1.51
C GLY A 95 -1.38 5.83 -1.75
N GLY A 96 -0.81 4.89 -2.52
CA GLY A 96 0.63 4.83 -2.80
C GLY A 96 1.11 5.74 -3.95
N PRO A 97 2.42 5.99 -4.08
CA PRO A 97 3.00 6.90 -5.09
C PRO A 97 2.71 6.55 -6.55
N ALA A 98 2.98 5.31 -6.97
CA ALA A 98 2.67 4.78 -8.30
C ALA A 98 1.16 4.75 -8.55
N GLU A 99 0.33 4.42 -7.55
CA GLU A 99 -1.13 4.47 -7.69
C GLU A 99 -1.62 5.90 -7.94
N LEU A 100 -1.15 6.88 -7.17
CA LEU A 100 -1.52 8.28 -7.31
C LEU A 100 -1.02 8.89 -8.64
N MET A 101 0.15 8.49 -9.12
CA MET A 101 0.66 8.87 -10.44
C MET A 101 -0.17 8.26 -11.58
N ALA A 102 -0.60 7.01 -11.44
CA ALA A 102 -1.48 6.37 -12.42
C ALA A 102 -2.86 7.04 -12.48
N ILE A 103 -3.43 7.43 -11.34
CA ILE A 103 -4.70 8.17 -11.25
C ILE A 103 -4.62 9.52 -11.95
N GLN A 104 -3.49 10.24 -11.84
CA GLN A 104 -3.29 11.53 -12.50
C GLN A 104 -3.15 11.40 -14.02
N SER A 105 -2.74 10.23 -14.53
CA SER A 105 -2.50 10.00 -15.96
C SER A 105 -3.66 9.29 -16.66
N GLY A 106 -4.56 8.63 -15.93
CA GLY A 106 -5.69 7.88 -16.51
C GLY A 106 -6.99 8.08 -15.73
N ASN A 107 -7.97 8.73 -16.34
CA ASN A 107 -9.36 8.67 -15.92
C ASN A 107 -9.84 7.20 -15.89
N ASN A 108 -10.04 6.62 -14.69
CA ASN A 108 -11.24 5.86 -14.29
C ASN A 108 -11.07 5.10 -12.96
N THR A 109 -12.03 5.35 -12.05
CA THR A 109 -12.62 4.42 -11.06
C THR A 109 -11.76 3.98 -9.86
N GLY A 110 -12.07 4.53 -8.67
CA GLY A 110 -12.19 3.68 -7.47
C GLY A 110 -11.73 4.20 -6.11
N PHE A 111 -10.95 5.26 -5.99
CA PHE A 111 -10.54 5.79 -4.68
C PHE A 111 -10.91 7.26 -4.55
N LYS A 112 -11.88 7.55 -3.67
CA LYS A 112 -12.16 8.90 -3.20
C LYS A 112 -11.03 9.37 -2.27
N ALA A 113 -9.82 9.52 -2.79
CA ALA A 113 -8.85 10.38 -2.16
C ALA A 113 -9.31 11.81 -2.43
N THR A 114 -9.99 12.41 -1.44
CA THR A 114 -10.20 13.85 -1.41
C THR A 114 -8.82 14.48 -1.19
N VAL A 115 -8.09 14.66 -2.29
CA VAL A 115 -6.81 15.36 -2.29
C VAL A 115 -7.13 16.80 -1.89
N LYS A 116 -6.91 17.13 -0.61
CA LYS A 116 -6.88 18.52 -0.16
C LYS A 116 -5.57 19.10 -0.69
N PRO A 117 -5.59 20.07 -1.61
CA PRO A 117 -4.35 20.69 -2.06
C PRO A 117 -3.75 21.47 -0.88
N LYS A 118 -2.61 21.02 -0.35
CA LYS A 118 -1.69 21.92 0.36
C LYS A 118 -0.94 22.72 -0.69
N THR A 119 -1.61 23.67 -1.33
CA THR A 119 -0.89 24.84 -1.87
C THR A 119 -0.50 25.70 -0.69
N VAL A 120 0.66 25.39 -0.10
CA VAL A 120 1.43 26.38 0.66
C VAL A 120 1.74 27.50 -0.32
N GLY A 121 1.33 28.71 0.04
CA GLY A 121 1.23 29.87 -0.84
C GLY A 121 2.50 30.11 -1.66
N GLN A 122 2.33 30.10 -2.99
CA GLN A 122 3.19 30.90 -3.84
C GLN A 122 2.81 32.37 -3.62
N LYS A 123 3.71 33.13 -3.01
CA LYS A 123 3.65 34.58 -2.98
C LYS A 123 4.96 35.09 -3.60
N HIS A 124 4.84 35.78 -4.74
CA HIS A 124 5.77 36.82 -5.13
C HIS A 124 4.97 38.12 -5.13
#